data_AF-H0QPN7-F1
#
_entry.id   AF-H0QPN7-F1
#
_cell.length_a   1.000
_cell.length_b   1.000
_cell.length_c   1.000
_cell.angle_alpha   90.00
_cell.angle_beta   90.00
_cell.angle_gamma   90.00
#
_symmetry.space_group_name_H-M   'P 1'
#
loop_
_entity.id
_entity.type
_entity.pdbx_description
1 polymer ?
#
loop_
_entity_poly.entity_id
_entity_poly.type
_entity_poly.pdbx_seq_one_letter_code
_entity_poly.pdbx_strand_id
1 'polypeptide(L)' 'MKLVLCVADHKEWDVEEFNSLGWPGINLRRRHLICLACGGKAFFRRSGRNALPTFGARHLEGCKLLRPGWTAFRYLQ' A
#
# COMPACT_ATOMS: atom_id res chain seq x y z
N MET A 1 7.20 3.29 7.60
CA MET A 1 7.49 1.87 7.32
C MET A 1 7.04 1.55 5.90
N LYS A 2 7.89 0.90 5.10
CA LYS A 2 7.53 0.51 3.72
C LYS A 2 6.54 -0.66 3.77
N LEU A 3 5.50 -0.60 2.95
CA LEU A 3 4.41 -1.59 2.97
C LEU A 3 4.23 -2.30 1.63
N VAL A 4 4.57 -1.62 0.55
CA VAL A 4 4.39 -2.11 -0.83
C VAL A 4 5.67 -1.95 -1.63
N LEU A 5 5.88 -2.86 -2.57
CA LEU A 5 6.90 -2.78 -3.60
C LEU A 5 6.20 -2.44 -4.91
N CYS A 6 6.70 -1.44 -5.63
CA CYS A 6 6.28 -1.24 -7.00
C CYS A 6 7.24 -2.00 -7.92
N VAL A 7 6.72 -2.99 -8.65
CA VAL A 7 7.56 -3.80 -9.55
C VAL A 7 8.01 -3.04 -10.80
N ALA A 8 7.34 -1.95 -11.17
CA ALA A 8 7.70 -1.16 -12.34
C ALA A 8 8.95 -0.29 -12.12
N ASP A 9 9.16 0.16 -10.89
CA ASP A 9 10.31 1.00 -10.49
C ASP A 9 11.24 0.30 -9.49
N HIS A 10 10.96 -0.96 -9.15
CA HIS A 10 11.68 -1.76 -8.16
C HIS A 10 11.91 -1.04 -6.83
N LYS A 11 11.02 -0.11 -6.45
CA LYS A 11 11.13 0.69 -5.25
C LYS A 11 10.05 0.37 -4.23
N GLU A 12 10.45 0.38 -2.97
CA GLU A 12 9.59 0.20 -1.83
C GLU A 12 8.98 1.53 -1.42
N TRP A 13 7.68 1.52 -1.11
CA TRP A 13 6.93 2.72 -0.81
C TRP A 13 6.19 2.58 0.52
N ASP A 14 6.20 3.66 1.29
CA ASP A 14 5.22 3.90 2.34
C ASP A 14 4.10 4.82 1.84
N VAL A 15 3.04 4.92 2.64
CA VAL A 15 1.80 5.60 2.26
C VAL A 15 2.04 7.08 1.97
N GLU A 16 2.88 7.74 2.78
CA GLU A 16 3.08 9.18 2.70
C GLU A 16 3.95 9.54 1.50
N GLU A 17 5.04 8.81 1.29
CA GLU A 17 5.88 8.96 0.11
C GLU A 17 5.10 8.71 -1.18
N PHE A 18 4.31 7.63 -1.21
CA PHE A 18 3.54 7.29 -2.40
C PHE A 18 2.44 8.33 -2.68
N ASN A 19 1.82 8.85 -1.62
CA ASN A 19 0.85 9.93 -1.75
C ASN A 19 1.49 11.24 -2.26
N SER A 20 2.75 11.49 -1.89
CA SER A 20 3.51 12.69 -2.27
C SER A 20 3.88 12.71 -3.76
N LEU A 21 3.79 11.59 -4.47
CA LEU A 21 4.01 11.49 -5.92
C LEU A 21 2.97 12.24 -6.77
N GLY A 22 1.83 12.60 -6.16
CA GLY A 22 0.72 13.19 -6.86
C GLY A 22 -0.02 12.20 -7.77
N TRP A 23 -1.16 12.62 -8.30
CA TRP A 23 -2.04 11.78 -9.12
C TRP A 23 -1.37 11.15 -10.36
N PRO A 24 -0.52 11.87 -11.12
CA PRO A 24 0.16 11.29 -12.28
C PRO A 24 1.10 10.15 -11.89
N GLY A 25 1.94 10.34 -10.88
CA GLY A 25 2.89 9.33 -10.40
C GLY A 25 2.19 8.12 -9.78
N ILE A 26 1.14 8.36 -8.99
CA ILE A 26 0.31 7.31 -8.41
C ILE A 26 -0.38 6.47 -9.49
N ASN A 27 -0.98 7.09 -10.51
CA ASN A 27 -1.71 6.35 -11.54
C ASN A 27 -0.82 5.42 -12.36
N LEU A 28 0.42 5.84 -12.62
CA LEU A 28 1.41 5.02 -13.32
C LEU A 28 1.80 3.79 -12.49
N ARG A 29 2.00 3.96 -11.17
CA ARG A 29 2.57 2.93 -10.29
C ARG A 29 1.54 2.04 -9.61
N ARG A 30 0.33 2.55 -9.32
CA ARG A 30 -0.69 1.87 -8.50
C ARG A 30 -1.12 0.49 -9.03
N ARG A 31 -0.92 0.23 -10.32
CA ARG A 31 -1.25 -1.05 -10.97
C ARG A 31 -0.17 -2.12 -10.77
N HIS A 32 1.03 -1.70 -10.41
CA HIS A 32 2.24 -2.50 -10.25
C HIS A 32 2.65 -2.67 -8.78
N LEU A 33 1.76 -2.34 -7.84
CA LEU A 33 2.02 -2.49 -6.42
C LEU A 33 1.80 -3.94 -6.00
N ILE A 34 2.74 -4.47 -5.22
CA ILE A 34 2.65 -5.76 -4.54
C ILE A 34 3.00 -5.60 -3.06
N CYS A 35 2.48 -6.49 -2.24
CA CYS A 35 2.78 -6.56 -0.82
C CYS A 35 4.23 -7.03 -0.63
N LEU A 36 5.01 -6.29 0.16
CA LEU A 36 6.40 -6.66 0.45
C LEU A 36 6.55 -8.01 1.14
N ALA A 37 5.59 -8.41 1.97
CA ALA A 37 5.70 -9.62 2.77
C ALA A 37 5.26 -10.91 2.05
N CYS A 38 4.42 -10.82 1.02
CA CYS A 38 3.90 -12.01 0.33
C CYS A 38 3.87 -11.93 -1.19
N GLY A 39 4.22 -10.79 -1.79
CA GLY A 39 4.10 -10.58 -3.24
C GLY A 39 2.67 -10.49 -3.76
N GLY A 40 1.65 -10.59 -2.89
CA GLY A 40 0.24 -10.44 -3.27
C GLY A 40 -0.06 -9.05 -3.84
N LYS A 41 -1.02 -8.96 -4.75
CA LYS A 41 -1.36 -7.70 -5.43
C LYS A 41 -1.80 -6.62 -4.43
N ALA A 42 -1.16 -5.47 -4.46
CA ALA A 42 -1.47 -4.33 -3.60
C ALA A 42 -2.21 -3.21 -4.36
N PHE A 43 -2.88 -2.33 -3.62
CA PHE A 43 -3.59 -1.17 -4.14
C PHE A 43 -3.50 0.01 -3.17
N PHE A 44 -3.49 1.21 -3.73
CA PHE A 44 -3.50 2.45 -2.96
C PHE A 44 -4.90 3.05 -2.95
N ARG A 45 -5.40 3.42 -1.77
CA ARG A 45 -6.67 4.11 -1.62
C ARG A 45 -6.45 5.47 -0.99
N ARG A 46 -6.76 6.51 -1.76
CA ARG A 46 -6.93 7.86 -1.24
C ARG A 46 -8.41 8.06 -0.96
N SER A 47 -8.81 7.90 0.29
CA SER A 47 -10.17 8.25 0.69
C SER A 47 -10.24 9.79 0.87
N GLY A 48 -11.44 10.39 0.86
CA GLY A 48 -11.66 11.84 0.64
C GLY A 48 -11.01 12.81 1.64
N ARG A 49 -11.43 14.09 1.64
CA ARG A 49 -10.77 15.23 2.37
C ARG A 49 -10.40 14.98 3.84
N ASN A 50 -11.05 14.04 4.53
CA ASN A 50 -10.82 13.74 5.96
C ASN A 50 -10.26 12.33 6.23
N ALA A 51 -9.95 11.55 5.20
CA ALA A 51 -9.50 10.18 5.38
C ALA A 51 -8.05 10.02 4.96
N LEU A 52 -7.25 9.43 5.86
CA LEU A 52 -5.85 9.20 5.61
C LEU A 52 -5.67 8.28 4.39
N PRO A 53 -4.71 8.55 3.51
CA PRO A 53 -4.34 7.59 2.47
C PRO A 53 -3.97 6.26 3.11
N THR A 54 -4.24 5.14 2.44
CA THR A 54 -3.93 3.81 2.98
C THR A 54 -3.59 2.86 1.86
N PHE A 55 -2.66 1.95 2.11
CA PHE A 55 -2.43 0.79 1.27
C PHE A 55 -3.29 -0.39 1.72
N GLY A 56 -3.86 -1.10 0.75
CA GLY A 56 -4.42 -2.43 0.94
C GLY A 56 -3.69 -3.43 0.06
N ALA A 57 -3.77 -4.71 0.41
CA ALA A 57 -3.31 -5.77 -0.48
C ALA A 57 -4.24 -6.98 -0.41
N ARG A 58 -4.34 -7.67 -1.55
CA ARG A 58 -4.89 -9.01 -1.63
C ARG A 58 -3.76 -9.97 -1.28
N HIS A 59 -3.64 -10.28 0.00
CA HIS A 59 -2.62 -11.15 0.54
C HIS A 59 -2.78 -12.59 0.05
N LEU A 60 -1.66 -13.28 -0.15
CA LEU A 60 -1.61 -14.71 -0.39
C LEU A 60 -1.63 -15.47 0.95
N GLU A 61 -1.98 -16.75 0.90
CA GLU A 61 -1.99 -17.63 2.09
C GLU A 61 -0.60 -17.64 2.76
N GLY A 62 -0.58 -17.53 4.09
CA GLY A 62 0.68 -17.47 4.86
C GLY A 62 1.35 -16.09 4.91
N CYS A 63 0.69 -15.01 4.45
CA CYS A 63 1.24 -13.67 4.61
C CYS A 63 1.38 -13.29 6.09
N LYS A 64 2.59 -12.92 6.49
CA LYS A 64 2.89 -12.45 7.87
C LYS A 64 2.34 -11.05 8.17
N LEU A 65 1.92 -10.30 7.13
CA LEU A 65 1.17 -9.04 7.25
C LEU A 65 -0.33 -9.35 7.42
N LEU A 66 -0.68 -10.12 8.45
CA LEU A 66 -2.08 -10.32 8.85
C LEU A 66 -2.34 -9.50 10.11
N ARG A 67 -3.07 -8.37 9.99
CA ARG A 67 -4.22 -7.95 10.86
C ARG A 67 -4.89 -6.66 10.32
N PRO A 68 -6.21 -6.48 10.53
CA PRO A 68 -7.32 -7.25 9.99
C PRO A 68 -7.88 -6.59 8.69
N GLY A 69 -8.68 -7.36 7.96
CA GLY A 69 -9.24 -6.98 6.66
C GLY A 69 -10.16 -5.76 6.70
N TRP A 70 -9.57 -4.57 6.57
CA TRP A 70 -10.16 -3.22 6.55
C TRP A 70 -10.09 -2.46 7.87
N THR A 71 -8.93 -1.90 8.20
CA THR A 71 -8.81 -0.59 8.88
C THR A 71 -7.40 -0.04 8.70
N ALA A 72 -7.29 1.29 8.65
CA ALA A 72 -6.00 1.99 8.61
C ALA A 72 -5.07 1.48 9.73
N PHE A 73 -3.80 1.27 9.39
CA PHE A 73 -2.75 0.83 10.31
C PHE A 73 -2.73 1.72 11.56
N ARG A 74 -3.31 1.24 12.65
CA ARG A 74 -3.21 1.85 13.98
C ARG A 74 -2.59 0.79 14.89
N TYR A 75 -1.39 1.08 15.39
CA TYR A 75 -0.77 0.28 16.44
C TYR A 75 -1.57 0.46 17.72
N LEU A 76 -1.85 -0.64 18.43
CA LEU A 76 -2.15 -0.61 19.86
C LEU A 76 -0.80 -0.56 20.58
N GLN A 77 -0.63 0.45 21.43
CA GLN A 77 0.41 0.46 22.47
C GLN A 77 0.15 -0.65 23.48
#